data_AF-R6BTK2-F1
#
_entry.id   AF-R6BTK2-F1
#
_cell.length_a   1.000
_cell.length_b   1.000
_cell.length_c   1.000
_cell.angle_alpha   90.00
_cell.angle_beta   90.00
_cell.angle_gamma   90.00
#
_symmetry.space_group_name_H-M   'P 1'
#
loop_
_entity.id
_entity.type
_entity.pdbx_description
1 polymer ?
#
loop_
_entity_poly.entity_id
_entity_poly.type
_entity_poly.pdbx_seq_one_letter_code
_entity_poly.pdbx_strand_id
1 'polypeptide(L)'
;MAGAVRTPGVVKLARGARVYEAIELAGGFAKDAAISAVNQASVLQDGQQLYIVTVEEQKTKQLSSSEGSLETSGEGRVADAGKVNINQASEEELMTLPGIGASKAADIVRYREEQGRFEQIEDIMNISGIKEAVFGKIKDKITVQQ
;
A
#
# COMPACT_ATOMS: atom_id res chain seq x y z
N MET A 1 13.14 7.44 9.74
CA MET A 1 14.03 7.73 8.60
C MET A 1 15.05 6.62 8.47
N ALA A 2 15.16 6.04 7.29
CA ALA A 2 16.13 5.01 6.97
C ALA A 2 16.69 5.23 5.56
N GLY A 3 17.80 4.55 5.24
CA GLY A 3 18.45 4.65 3.93
C GLY A 3 19.53 5.74 3.87
N ALA A 4 19.71 6.32 2.69
CA ALA A 4 20.77 7.27 2.30
C ALA A 4 20.58 8.68 2.91
N VAL A 5 20.50 8.75 4.23
CA VAL A 5 20.51 9.98 5.03
C VAL A 5 21.67 9.94 6.02
N ARG A 6 22.19 11.10 6.43
CA ARG A 6 23.36 11.17 7.31
C ARG A 6 23.13 10.58 8.70
N THR A 7 21.95 10.82 9.27
CA THR A 7 21.57 10.35 10.60
C THR A 7 20.23 9.63 10.51
N PRO A 8 20.23 8.34 10.12
CA PRO A 8 19.00 7.54 10.12
C PRO A 8 18.50 7.37 11.56
N GLY A 9 17.18 7.36 11.73
CA GLY A 9 16.56 7.31 13.04
C GLY A 9 15.14 7.87 13.05
N VAL A 10 14.59 8.02 14.25
CA VAL A 10 13.27 8.62 14.48
C VAL A 10 13.47 10.13 14.68
N VAL A 11 12.75 10.93 13.91
CA VAL A 11 12.74 12.40 14.02
C VAL A 11 11.38 12.85 14.51
N LYS A 12 11.35 13.90 15.34
CA LYS A 12 10.11 14.49 15.85
C LYS A 12 9.85 15.79 15.11
N LEU A 13 8.64 15.94 14.56
CA LEU A 13 8.24 17.07 13.73
C LEU A 13 6.87 17.56 14.16
N ALA A 14 6.55 18.81 13.83
CA ALA A 14 5.21 19.35 13.99
C ALA A 14 4.23 18.66 13.03
N ARG A 15 2.96 18.60 13.43
CA ARG A 15 1.89 18.08 12.55
C ARG A 15 1.79 18.94 11.30
N GLY A 16 1.85 18.32 10.12
CA GLY A 16 1.85 19.02 8.83
C GLY A 16 3.24 19.35 8.29
N ALA A 17 4.31 18.96 8.99
CA ALA A 17 5.67 19.09 8.47
C ALA A 17 5.85 18.32 7.17
N ARG A 18 6.74 18.81 6.31
CA ARG A 18 7.04 18.21 5.01
C ARG A 18 8.27 17.33 5.06
N VAL A 19 8.41 16.48 4.05
CA VAL A 19 9.51 15.53 3.88
C VAL A 19 10.88 16.21 3.96
N TYR A 20 11.06 17.41 3.37
CA TYR A 20 12.33 18.13 3.42
C TYR A 20 12.78 18.47 4.85
N GLU A 21 11.85 18.92 5.71
CA GLU A 21 12.14 19.31 7.10
C GLU A 21 12.66 18.12 7.90
N ALA A 22 12.07 16.95 7.64
CA ALA A 22 12.48 15.71 8.26
C ALA A 22 13.89 15.29 7.82
N ILE A 23 14.23 15.49 6.54
CA ILE A 23 15.55 15.18 6.00
C ILE A 23 16.60 16.13 6.57
N GLU A 24 16.27 17.41 6.76
CA GLU A 24 17.14 18.36 7.45
C GLU A 24 17.42 17.94 8.90
N LEU A 25 16.39 17.50 9.64
CA LEU A 25 16.58 16.95 10.99
C LEU A 25 17.41 15.66 11.01
N ALA A 26 17.39 14.87 9.92
CA ALA A 26 18.24 13.71 9.74
C ALA A 26 19.69 14.08 9.33
N GLY A 27 20.05 15.36 9.34
CA GLY A 27 21.39 15.86 8.97
C GLY A 27 21.59 16.04 7.47
N GLY A 28 20.53 15.90 6.67
CA GLY A 28 20.53 15.99 5.22
C GLY A 28 20.76 14.66 4.50
N PHE A 29 20.70 14.73 3.18
CA PHE A 29 20.99 13.60 2.29
C PHE A 29 22.43 13.12 2.40
N ALA A 30 22.63 11.80 2.25
CA ALA A 30 23.94 11.22 2.02
C ALA A 30 24.47 11.59 0.61
N LYS A 31 25.77 11.45 0.36
CA LYS A 31 26.42 11.88 -0.90
C LYS A 31 25.94 11.09 -2.13
N ASP A 32 25.50 9.87 -1.89
CA ASP A 32 25.00 8.88 -2.83
C ASP A 32 23.46 8.82 -2.85
N ALA A 33 22.78 9.69 -2.09
CA ALA A 33 21.33 9.70 -2.02
C ALA A 33 20.73 10.17 -3.33
N ALA A 34 19.69 9.47 -3.77
CA ALA A 34 18.91 9.89 -4.91
C ALA A 34 17.86 10.93 -4.50
N ILE A 35 18.25 12.20 -4.56
CA ILE A 35 17.38 13.33 -4.21
C ILE A 35 16.12 13.37 -5.11
N SER A 36 16.26 12.96 -6.38
CA SER A 36 15.14 12.88 -7.34
C SER A 36 14.16 11.75 -7.05
N ALA A 37 14.50 10.79 -6.18
CA ALA A 37 13.63 9.68 -5.79
C ALA A 37 12.49 10.09 -4.88
N VAL A 38 12.62 11.24 -4.21
CA VAL A 38 11.79 11.60 -3.07
C VAL A 38 11.05 12.91 -3.34
N ASN A 39 9.74 12.89 -3.15
CA ASN A 39 8.93 14.11 -3.19
C ASN A 39 9.10 14.88 -1.88
N GLN A 40 10.02 15.85 -1.88
CA GLN A 40 10.36 16.68 -0.72
C GLN A 40 9.21 17.60 -0.26
N ALA A 41 8.23 17.86 -1.12
CA ALA A 41 7.10 18.75 -0.82
C ALA A 41 5.94 18.02 -0.14
N SER A 42 5.95 16.68 -0.09
CA SER A 42 4.91 15.89 0.55
C SER A 42 4.82 16.18 2.04
N VAL A 43 3.59 16.21 2.57
CA VAL A 43 3.32 16.32 4.00
C VAL A 43 3.53 14.95 4.66
N LEU A 44 4.06 14.96 5.87
CA LEU A 44 4.30 13.77 6.65
C LEU A 44 3.11 13.40 7.53
N GLN A 45 2.83 12.10 7.57
CA GLN A 45 1.90 11.47 8.49
C GLN A 45 2.64 10.94 9.72
N ASP A 46 1.92 10.87 10.84
CA ASP A 46 2.47 10.28 12.06
C ASP A 46 2.78 8.79 11.84
N GLY A 47 3.92 8.34 12.38
CA GLY A 47 4.39 6.96 12.17
C GLY A 47 4.89 6.64 10.76
N GLN A 48 4.95 7.61 9.84
CA GLN A 48 5.41 7.37 8.48
C GLN A 48 6.91 7.05 8.40
N GLN A 49 7.26 5.97 7.70
CA GLN A 49 8.63 5.59 7.41
C GLN A 49 9.09 6.18 6.07
N LEU A 50 10.02 7.14 6.12
CA LEU A 50 10.77 7.59 4.96
C LEU A 50 12.01 6.73 4.75
N TYR A 51 12.11 6.10 3.57
CA TYR A 51 13.30 5.38 3.12
C TYR A 51 13.91 6.09 1.91
N ILE A 52 15.14 6.58 2.06
CA ILE A 52 15.86 7.28 0.99
C ILE A 52 16.76 6.28 0.28
N VAL A 53 16.51 6.04 -1.00
CA VAL A 53 17.32 5.16 -1.84
C VAL A 53 18.59 5.88 -2.32
N THR A 54 19.62 5.11 -2.68
CA THR A 54 20.81 5.63 -3.35
C THR A 54 20.58 5.76 -4.86
N VAL A 55 21.43 6.54 -5.54
CA VAL A 55 21.42 6.68 -7.01
C VAL A 55 21.63 5.33 -7.72
N GLU A 56 22.42 4.43 -7.15
CA GLU A 56 22.63 3.09 -7.70
C GLU A 56 21.42 2.18 -7.47
N GLU A 57 20.81 2.24 -6.28
CA GLU A 57 19.62 1.46 -5.95
C GLU A 57 18.41 1.90 -6.78
N GLN A 58 18.28 3.20 -7.07
CA GLN A 58 17.30 3.70 -8.04
C GLN A 58 17.49 3.09 -9.43
N LYS A 59 18.73 3.03 -9.91
CA LYS A 59 19.04 2.52 -11.25
C LYS A 59 18.79 1.02 -11.34
N THR A 60 19.11 0.27 -10.29
CA THR A 60 18.80 -1.17 -10.19
C THR A 60 17.29 -1.43 -10.10
N LYS A 61 16.54 -0.62 -9.33
CA LYS A 61 15.07 -0.75 -9.28
C LYS A 61 14.42 -0.45 -10.63
N GLN A 62 14.86 0.60 -11.34
CA GLN A 62 14.34 0.88 -12.68
C GLN A 62 14.66 -0.22 -13.70
N LEU A 63 15.77 -0.94 -13.52
CA LEU A 63 16.11 -2.08 -14.39
C LEU A 63 15.26 -3.33 -14.09
N SER A 64 14.81 -3.50 -12.85
CA SER A 64 13.82 -4.52 -12.46
C SER A 64 12.37 -4.12 -12.78
N SER A 65 12.11 -2.87 -13.18
CA SER A 65 10.76 -2.36 -13.49
C SER A 65 10.33 -2.56 -14.96
N SER A 66 11.03 -3.37 -15.75
CA SER A 66 10.56 -3.73 -17.10
C SER A 66 9.51 -4.84 -17.12
N GLU A 67 9.17 -5.43 -15.97
CA GLU A 67 7.96 -6.25 -15.81
C GLU A 67 7.21 -5.81 -14.55
N GLY A 68 6.04 -5.21 -14.74
CA GLY A 68 5.12 -4.83 -13.68
C GLY A 68 5.19 -3.34 -13.33
N SER A 69 4.38 -2.55 -14.04
CA SER A 69 3.89 -1.25 -13.59
C SER A 69 3.51 -1.30 -12.11
N LEU A 70 4.11 -0.47 -11.27
CA LEU A 70 3.43 -0.06 -10.04
C LEU A 70 3.78 1.38 -9.66
N GLU A 71 2.72 2.15 -9.76
CA GLU A 71 2.37 3.32 -8.97
C GLU A 71 2.84 3.16 -7.52
N THR A 72 3.44 4.21 -6.97
CA THR A 72 3.57 4.35 -5.51
C THR A 72 3.39 5.82 -5.14
N SER A 73 2.14 6.27 -5.26
CA SER A 73 1.61 7.34 -4.42
C SER A 73 0.72 6.68 -3.38
N GLY A 74 1.03 6.85 -2.10
CA GLY A 74 0.09 6.55 -1.02
C GLY A 74 0.69 5.79 0.15
N GLU A 75 1.05 6.53 1.20
CA GLU A 75 0.92 6.02 2.57
C GLU A 75 -0.43 5.34 2.75
N GLY A 76 -0.44 4.20 3.43
CA GLY A 76 -1.71 3.59 3.80
C GLY A 76 -1.61 2.25 4.48
N ARG A 77 -1.17 2.30 5.74
CA ARG A 77 -1.45 1.30 6.79
C ARG A 77 -0.55 0.07 6.81
N VAL A 78 -0.01 -0.12 7.99
CA VAL A 78 0.30 -1.40 8.60
C VAL A 78 -0.96 -2.27 8.50
N ALA A 79 -1.12 -3.01 7.39
CA ALA A 79 -2.17 -3.98 7.25
C ALA A 79 -1.56 -5.35 7.52
N ASP A 80 -2.06 -5.99 8.57
CA ASP A 80 -2.02 -7.43 8.86
C ASP A 80 -1.56 -8.25 7.63
N ALA A 81 -0.31 -8.73 7.68
CA ALA A 81 0.53 -9.15 6.54
C ALA A 81 0.02 -10.39 5.76
N GLY A 82 -1.20 -10.33 5.22
CA GLY A 82 -1.73 -11.37 4.33
C GLY A 82 -3.22 -11.31 4.01
N LYS A 83 -4.00 -10.36 4.57
CA LYS A 83 -5.46 -10.31 4.34
C LYS A 83 -5.88 -9.12 3.47
N VAL A 84 -6.64 -9.41 2.43
CA VAL A 84 -7.21 -8.46 1.47
C VAL A 84 -8.48 -7.83 2.07
N ASN A 85 -8.52 -6.50 2.16
CA ASN A 85 -9.70 -5.80 2.66
C ASN A 85 -10.76 -5.68 1.55
N ILE A 86 -11.86 -6.41 1.62
CA ILE A 86 -12.86 -6.44 0.53
C ILE A 86 -13.58 -5.09 0.33
N ASN A 87 -13.56 -4.21 1.33
CA ASN A 87 -14.15 -2.87 1.23
C ASN A 87 -13.22 -1.86 0.54
N GLN A 88 -11.90 -2.07 0.60
CA GLN A 88 -10.90 -1.12 0.09
C GLN A 88 -10.07 -1.67 -1.06
N ALA A 89 -10.00 -2.99 -1.22
CA ALA A 89 -9.17 -3.66 -2.20
C ALA A 89 -9.57 -3.28 -3.63
N SER A 90 -8.55 -3.14 -4.46
CA SER A 90 -8.69 -3.01 -5.91
C SER A 90 -9.07 -4.35 -6.55
N GLU A 91 -9.58 -4.30 -7.77
CA GLU A 91 -9.99 -5.51 -8.50
C GLU A 91 -8.83 -6.52 -8.64
N GLU A 92 -7.64 -6.00 -8.93
CA GLU A 92 -6.38 -6.73 -8.98
C GLU A 92 -5.98 -7.38 -7.64
N GLU A 93 -6.18 -6.70 -6.50
CA GLU A 93 -5.94 -7.27 -5.17
C GLU A 93 -6.94 -8.39 -4.84
N LEU A 94 -8.20 -8.22 -5.24
CA LEU A 94 -9.22 -9.26 -5.08
C LEU A 94 -8.92 -10.48 -5.94
N MET A 95 -8.37 -10.30 -7.14
CA MET A 95 -7.93 -11.41 -8.02
C MET A 95 -6.76 -12.22 -7.44
N THR A 96 -6.02 -11.70 -6.46
CA THR A 96 -4.98 -12.49 -5.76
C THR A 96 -5.58 -13.60 -4.88
N LEU A 97 -6.88 -13.54 -4.60
CA LEU A 97 -7.57 -14.50 -3.76
C LEU A 97 -7.87 -15.81 -4.51
N PRO A 98 -7.64 -16.98 -3.89
CA PRO A 98 -7.86 -18.27 -4.53
C PRO A 98 -9.34 -18.49 -4.89
N GLY A 99 -9.65 -18.54 -6.18
CA GLY A 99 -11.02 -18.75 -6.69
C GLY A 99 -11.79 -17.46 -6.96
N ILE A 100 -11.14 -16.30 -6.84
CA ILE A 100 -11.59 -15.01 -7.34
C ILE A 100 -10.82 -14.70 -8.62
N GLY A 101 -11.54 -14.48 -9.71
CA GLY A 101 -10.97 -14.02 -10.98
C GLY A 101 -11.64 -12.70 -11.38
N ALA A 102 -11.27 -12.16 -12.55
CA ALA A 102 -11.70 -10.85 -13.01
C ALA A 102 -13.21 -10.59 -12.88
N SER A 103 -14.05 -11.52 -13.33
CA SER A 103 -15.51 -11.37 -13.21
C SER A 103 -15.98 -11.22 -11.76
N LYS A 104 -15.46 -12.05 -10.85
CA LYS A 104 -15.86 -12.02 -9.44
C LYS A 104 -15.32 -10.79 -8.72
N ALA A 105 -14.09 -10.39 -9.04
CA ALA A 105 -13.50 -9.18 -8.50
C ALA A 105 -14.31 -7.94 -8.90
N ALA A 106 -14.70 -7.84 -10.18
CA ALA A 106 -15.59 -6.79 -10.67
C ALA A 106 -16.95 -6.81 -9.98
N ASP A 107 -17.55 -7.99 -9.77
CA ASP A 107 -18.82 -8.10 -9.03
C ASP A 107 -18.69 -7.67 -7.55
N ILE A 108 -17.55 -7.92 -6.89
CA ILE A 108 -17.29 -7.42 -5.51
C ILE A 108 -17.27 -5.90 -5.49
N VAL A 109 -16.56 -5.27 -6.43
CA VAL A 109 -16.48 -3.82 -6.54
C VAL A 109 -17.85 -3.22 -6.82
N ARG A 110 -18.59 -3.82 -7.75
CA ARG A 110 -19.94 -3.38 -8.10
C ARG A 110 -20.92 -3.55 -6.94
N TYR A 111 -20.84 -4.66 -6.20
CA TYR A 111 -21.68 -4.89 -5.03
C TYR A 111 -21.48 -3.79 -3.98
N ARG A 112 -20.23 -3.41 -3.68
CA ARG A 112 -19.97 -2.33 -2.71
C ARG A 112 -20.42 -0.95 -3.17
N GLU A 113 -20.52 -0.73 -4.48
CA GLU A 113 -21.05 0.51 -5.07
C GLU A 113 -22.58 0.55 -5.07
N GLU A 114 -23.25 -0.59 -5.35
CA GLU A 114 -24.72 -0.67 -5.45
C GLU A 114 -25.42 -0.94 -4.10
N GLN A 115 -24.91 -1.90 -3.32
CA GLN A 115 -25.51 -2.35 -2.05
C GLN A 115 -24.87 -1.68 -0.82
N GLY A 116 -23.68 -1.11 -0.99
CA GLY A 116 -22.89 -0.52 0.10
C GLY A 116 -21.80 -1.46 0.62
N ARG A 117 -21.04 -0.98 1.61
CA ARG A 117 -19.87 -1.69 2.14
C ARG A 117 -20.26 -3.01 2.82
N PHE A 118 -19.41 -4.02 2.71
CA PHE A 118 -19.55 -5.29 3.42
C PHE A 118 -19.35 -5.07 4.93
N GLU A 119 -20.36 -5.43 5.73
CA GLU A 119 -20.25 -5.35 7.19
C GLU A 119 -19.47 -6.54 7.78
N GLN A 120 -19.55 -7.70 7.13
CA GLN A 120 -18.93 -8.95 7.56
C GLN A 120 -18.30 -9.68 6.38
N ILE A 121 -17.29 -10.53 6.63
CA ILE A 121 -16.63 -11.28 5.55
C ILE A 121 -17.59 -12.25 4.85
N GLU A 122 -18.61 -12.75 5.53
CA GLU A 122 -19.63 -13.66 4.98
C GLU A 122 -20.50 -12.99 3.92
N ASP A 123 -20.60 -11.67 3.95
CA ASP A 123 -21.47 -10.90 3.07
C ASP A 123 -20.97 -10.94 1.61
N ILE A 124 -19.70 -11.30 1.40
CA ILE A 124 -19.14 -11.63 0.09
C ILE A 124 -19.85 -12.80 -0.61
N MET A 125 -20.57 -13.65 0.14
CA MET A 125 -21.35 -14.76 -0.43
C MET A 125 -22.63 -14.31 -1.14
N ASN A 126 -23.04 -13.04 -0.98
CA ASN A 126 -24.14 -12.45 -1.75
C ASN A 126 -23.77 -12.25 -3.24
N ILE A 127 -22.49 -12.40 -3.57
CA ILE A 127 -21.98 -12.18 -4.91
C ILE A 127 -22.14 -13.43 -5.77
N SER A 128 -22.59 -13.22 -7.01
CA SER A 128 -22.77 -14.29 -7.99
C SER A 128 -21.46 -15.05 -8.23
N GLY A 129 -21.45 -16.34 -7.87
CA GLY A 129 -20.29 -17.22 -8.05
C GLY A 129 -19.31 -17.28 -6.88
N ILE A 130 -19.58 -16.57 -5.77
CA ILE A 130 -18.90 -16.75 -4.49
C ILE A 130 -19.85 -17.51 -3.55
N LYS A 131 -19.64 -18.83 -3.45
CA LYS A 131 -20.38 -19.71 -2.54
C LYS A 131 -19.44 -20.22 -1.45
N GLU A 132 -19.94 -21.05 -0.53
CA GLU A 132 -19.14 -21.69 0.54
C GLU A 132 -17.81 -22.29 0.06
N ALA A 133 -17.78 -22.91 -1.13
CA ALA A 133 -16.57 -23.52 -1.68
C ALA A 133 -15.44 -22.52 -1.97
N VAL A 134 -15.78 -21.28 -2.35
CA VAL A 134 -14.82 -20.20 -2.61
C VAL A 134 -14.57 -19.44 -1.31
N PHE A 135 -15.64 -19.09 -0.59
CA PHE A 135 -15.59 -18.41 0.70
C PHE A 135 -14.65 -19.14 1.68
N GLY A 136 -14.76 -20.46 1.82
CA GLY A 136 -13.91 -21.25 2.71
C GLY A 136 -12.41 -21.18 2.38
N LYS A 137 -12.03 -20.88 1.14
CA LYS A 137 -10.64 -20.73 0.70
C LYS A 137 -10.11 -19.31 0.92
N ILE A 138 -11.00 -18.33 0.94
CA ILE A 138 -10.63 -16.90 1.01
C ILE A 138 -10.89 -16.29 2.40
N LYS A 139 -11.74 -16.88 3.25
CA LYS A 139 -12.15 -16.33 4.56
C LYS A 139 -10.96 -15.98 5.46
N ASP A 140 -9.89 -16.78 5.41
CA ASP A 140 -8.66 -16.57 6.19
C ASP A 140 -7.73 -15.52 5.56
N LYS A 141 -8.01 -15.12 4.31
CA LYS A 141 -7.28 -14.14 3.50
C LYS A 141 -8.06 -12.85 3.25
N ILE A 142 -9.27 -12.69 3.79
CA ILE A 142 -10.08 -11.48 3.61
C ILE A 142 -10.40 -10.82 4.96
N THR A 143 -10.64 -9.52 4.91
CA THR A 143 -11.07 -8.72 6.06
C THR A 143 -12.02 -7.59 5.61
N VAL A 144 -12.78 -7.05 6.55
CA VAL A 144 -13.75 -5.95 6.33
C VAL A 144 -13.40 -4.68 7.12
N GLN A 145 -12.18 -4.57 7.65
CA GLN A 145 -11.78 -3.46 8.53
C GLN A 145 -12.18 -2.08 7.97
N GLN A 146 -12.79 -1.27 8.84
CA GLN A 146 -13.38 0.04 8.58
C GLN A 146 -12.33 1.11 8.23
#